data_AF-A0A316I3N3-F1
#
_entry.id   AF-A0A316I3N3-F1
#
_cell.length_a   1.000
_cell.length_b   1.000
_cell.length_c   1.000
_cell.angle_alpha   90.00
_cell.angle_beta   90.00
_cell.angle_gamma   90.00
#
_symmetry.space_group_name_H-M   'P 1'
#
loop_
_entity.id
_entity.type
_entity.pdbx_description
1 polymer ?
#
loop_
_entity_poly.entity_id
_entity_poly.type
_entity_poly.pdbx_seq_one_letter_code
_entity_poly.pdbx_strand_id
1 'polypeptide(L)'
;MASADARERIIVAAERLIAEHGVEVPLRDIATAAGQRNNSAVQYHFGSRDGLIDAVAEYRIADLAQHRLELLTESEAAGEAHDVRALVSALVVPMLTVPYEHGATHYARFLEQVRTHPALAADSNLGRAGRAAVRLIIMRLDRALRDLPPEVRRRRLRVLPTVLFALLADRERAVCADDLPRDDPQSAAELVDLLIGLLTAPVSTAASP
;
A
#
# COMPACT_ATOMS: atom_id res chain seq x y z
N MET A 1 -16.92 -19.81 -15.19
CA MET A 1 -15.44 -19.89 -15.21
C MET A 1 -14.80 -18.79 -16.06
N ALA A 2 -15.24 -18.51 -17.30
CA ALA A 2 -14.63 -17.47 -18.15
C ALA A 2 -14.72 -16.01 -17.63
N SER A 3 -15.77 -15.65 -16.88
CA SER A 3 -15.98 -14.29 -16.37
C SER A 3 -15.04 -13.93 -15.18
N ALA A 4 -14.75 -14.90 -14.31
CA ALA A 4 -13.84 -14.71 -13.17
C ALA A 4 -12.39 -14.49 -13.65
N ASP A 5 -11.97 -15.32 -14.61
CA ASP A 5 -10.68 -15.20 -15.30
C ASP A 5 -10.55 -13.85 -16.06
N ALA A 6 -11.62 -13.41 -16.75
CA ALA A 6 -11.63 -12.12 -17.42
C ALA A 6 -11.49 -10.94 -16.45
N ARG A 7 -12.20 -10.98 -15.32
CA ARG A 7 -12.13 -9.94 -14.28
C ARG A 7 -10.72 -9.83 -13.70
N GLU A 8 -10.10 -10.96 -13.37
CA GLU A 8 -8.73 -11.01 -12.84
C GLU A 8 -7.70 -10.49 -13.85
N ARG A 9 -7.77 -10.91 -15.11
CA ARG A 9 -6.90 -10.40 -16.17
C ARG A 9 -7.01 -8.88 -16.35
N ILE A 10 -8.22 -8.32 -16.20
CA ILE A 10 -8.41 -6.86 -16.25
C ILE A 10 -7.77 -6.18 -15.04
N ILE A 11 -7.90 -6.75 -13.83
CA ILE A 11 -7.27 -6.22 -12.61
C ILE A 11 -5.75 -6.16 -12.79
N VAL A 12 -5.13 -7.26 -13.21
CA VAL A 12 -3.67 -7.33 -13.40
C VAL A 12 -3.19 -6.38 -14.51
N ALA A 13 -3.93 -6.28 -15.62
CA ALA A 13 -3.61 -5.34 -16.69
C ALA A 13 -3.75 -3.87 -16.24
N ALA A 14 -4.77 -3.57 -15.44
CA ALA A 14 -5.00 -2.24 -14.89
C ALA A 14 -3.91 -1.83 -13.88
N GLU A 15 -3.52 -2.73 -12.98
CA GLU A 15 -2.42 -2.52 -12.03
C GLU A 15 -1.16 -2.06 -12.77
N ARG A 16 -0.74 -2.81 -13.80
CA ARG A 16 0.44 -2.47 -14.62
C ARG A 16 0.27 -1.14 -15.34
N LEU A 17 -0.80 -0.97 -16.12
CA LEU A 17 -0.94 0.21 -16.98
C LEU A 17 -1.12 1.49 -16.18
N ILE A 18 -1.79 1.45 -15.03
CA ILE A 18 -1.90 2.61 -14.14
C ILE A 18 -0.55 2.91 -13.49
N ALA A 19 0.22 1.90 -13.08
CA ALA A 19 1.56 2.10 -12.57
C ALA A 19 2.53 2.73 -13.59
N GLU A 20 2.38 2.39 -14.87
CA GLU A 20 3.27 2.86 -15.96
C GLU A 20 2.82 4.20 -16.58
N HIS A 21 1.52 4.45 -16.68
CA HIS A 21 0.96 5.56 -17.43
C HIS A 21 0.04 6.49 -16.62
N GLY A 22 -0.16 6.18 -15.34
CA GLY A 22 -1.04 6.92 -14.44
C GLY A 22 -2.52 6.55 -14.59
N VAL A 23 -3.34 7.16 -13.73
CA VAL A 23 -4.76 6.82 -13.55
C VAL A 23 -5.64 7.09 -14.77
N GLU A 24 -5.23 7.99 -15.66
CA GLU A 24 -5.99 8.41 -16.85
C GLU A 24 -5.87 7.46 -18.04
N VAL A 25 -5.08 6.38 -17.93
CA VAL A 25 -4.90 5.41 -19.03
C VAL A 25 -6.26 4.92 -19.58
N PRO A 26 -6.51 4.94 -20.90
CA PRO A 26 -7.82 4.61 -21.46
C PRO A 26 -8.30 3.19 -21.10
N LEU A 27 -9.57 3.05 -20.69
CA LEU A 27 -10.13 1.74 -20.31
C LEU A 27 -10.08 0.70 -21.44
N ARG A 28 -10.11 1.15 -22.70
CA ARG A 28 -9.96 0.27 -23.88
C ARG A 28 -8.56 -0.33 -24.00
N ASP A 29 -7.53 0.42 -23.57
CA ASP A 29 -6.14 -0.02 -23.62
C ASP A 29 -5.92 -1.07 -22.53
N ILE A 30 -6.54 -0.88 -21.36
CA ILE A 30 -6.63 -1.89 -20.29
C ILE A 30 -7.34 -3.15 -20.79
N ALA A 31 -8.52 -3.01 -21.43
CA ALA A 31 -9.26 -4.16 -21.96
C ALA A 31 -8.43 -4.95 -22.97
N THR A 32 -7.74 -4.26 -23.87
CA THR A 32 -6.88 -4.86 -24.89
C THR A 32 -5.68 -5.56 -24.26
N ALA A 33 -5.00 -4.92 -23.31
CA ALA A 33 -3.89 -5.50 -22.56
C ALA A 33 -4.32 -6.74 -21.74
N ALA A 34 -5.57 -6.78 -21.29
CA ALA A 34 -6.18 -7.94 -20.64
C ALA A 34 -6.63 -9.04 -21.61
N GLY A 35 -6.43 -8.87 -22.92
CA GLY A 35 -6.85 -9.82 -23.96
C GLY A 35 -8.36 -9.86 -24.22
N GLN A 36 -9.09 -8.80 -23.85
CA GLN A 36 -10.52 -8.71 -24.09
C GLN A 36 -10.80 -8.25 -25.52
N ARG A 37 -11.68 -8.98 -26.22
CA ARG A 37 -12.12 -8.59 -27.58
C ARG A 37 -13.13 -7.45 -27.56
N ASN A 38 -13.74 -7.17 -26.41
CA ASN A 38 -14.77 -6.13 -26.25
C ASN A 38 -14.26 -5.01 -25.34
N ASN A 39 -14.19 -3.79 -25.88
CA ASN A 39 -13.77 -2.58 -25.16
C ASN A 39 -14.72 -2.22 -24.00
N SER A 40 -15.92 -2.78 -23.95
CA SER A 40 -16.89 -2.59 -22.87
C SER A 40 -16.67 -3.54 -21.68
N ALA A 41 -15.72 -4.47 -21.75
CA ALA A 41 -15.49 -5.47 -20.69
C ALA A 41 -15.19 -4.80 -19.33
N VAL A 42 -14.40 -3.73 -19.33
CA VAL A 42 -14.10 -2.98 -18.10
C VAL A 42 -15.38 -2.38 -17.51
N GLN A 43 -16.18 -1.70 -18.33
CA GLN A 43 -17.44 -1.11 -17.90
C GLN A 43 -18.42 -2.17 -17.37
N TYR A 44 -18.48 -3.34 -18.01
CA TYR A 44 -19.32 -4.45 -17.61
C TYR A 44 -18.92 -5.04 -16.24
N HIS A 45 -17.62 -5.22 -15.99
CA HIS A 45 -17.14 -5.86 -14.76
C HIS A 45 -17.00 -4.91 -13.57
N PHE A 46 -16.70 -3.64 -13.82
CA PHE A 46 -16.32 -2.68 -12.79
C PHE A 46 -17.21 -1.44 -12.74
N GLY A 47 -18.06 -1.22 -13.74
CA GLY A 47 -19.01 -0.09 -13.78
C GLY A 47 -18.39 1.29 -14.01
N SER A 48 -17.15 1.52 -13.62
CA SER A 48 -16.44 2.78 -13.85
C SER A 48 -14.92 2.60 -13.70
N ARG A 49 -14.17 3.65 -14.04
CA ARG A 49 -12.73 3.74 -13.72
C ARG A 49 -12.51 3.62 -12.21
N ASP A 50 -13.28 4.36 -11.42
CA ASP A 50 -13.16 4.33 -9.95
C ASP A 50 -13.46 2.93 -9.40
N GLY A 51 -14.47 2.24 -9.93
CA GLY A 51 -14.78 0.86 -9.57
C GLY A 51 -13.67 -0.13 -9.95
N LEU A 52 -12.95 0.14 -11.04
CA LEU A 52 -11.76 -0.64 -11.42
C LEU A 52 -10.60 -0.36 -10.46
N ILE A 53 -10.30 0.92 -10.15
CA ILE A 53 -9.24 1.30 -9.20
C ILE A 53 -9.50 0.69 -7.83
N ASP A 54 -10.75 0.73 -7.36
CA ASP A 54 -11.19 0.07 -6.13
C ASP A 54 -10.93 -1.43 -6.17
N ALA A 55 -11.28 -2.11 -7.28
CA ALA A 55 -11.09 -3.54 -7.41
C ALA A 55 -9.61 -3.94 -7.44
N VAL A 56 -8.76 -3.16 -8.10
CA VAL A 56 -7.30 -3.38 -8.11
C VAL A 56 -6.72 -3.15 -6.72
N ALA A 57 -7.13 -2.08 -6.03
CA ALA A 57 -6.68 -1.79 -4.68
C ALA A 57 -7.06 -2.92 -3.71
N GLU A 58 -8.27 -3.50 -3.82
CA GLU A 58 -8.74 -4.59 -2.95
C GLU A 58 -8.17 -5.97 -3.29
N TYR A 59 -7.69 -6.19 -4.52
CA TYR A 59 -7.29 -7.51 -5.01
C TYR A 59 -6.27 -8.21 -4.12
N ARG A 60 -5.37 -7.46 -3.47
CA ARG A 60 -4.30 -7.99 -2.61
C ARG A 60 -4.49 -7.71 -1.12
N ILE A 61 -5.58 -7.06 -0.73
CA ILE A 61 -5.73 -6.58 0.65
C ILE A 61 -5.93 -7.72 1.63
N ALA A 62 -6.65 -8.78 1.25
CA ALA A 62 -6.89 -9.91 2.14
C ALA A 62 -5.58 -10.59 2.55
N ASP A 63 -4.72 -10.91 1.59
CA ASP A 63 -3.44 -11.56 1.83
C ASP A 63 -2.51 -10.66 2.64
N LEU A 64 -2.41 -9.37 2.28
CA LEU A 64 -1.64 -8.39 3.04
C LEU A 64 -2.16 -8.23 4.48
N ALA A 65 -3.47 -8.31 4.69
CA ALA A 65 -4.07 -8.20 6.01
C ALA A 65 -3.77 -9.42 6.88
N GLN A 66 -3.77 -10.61 6.30
CA GLN A 66 -3.41 -11.83 6.99
C GLN A 66 -1.97 -11.75 7.53
N HIS A 67 -1.00 -11.46 6.65
CA HIS A 67 0.41 -11.33 7.06
C HIS A 67 0.65 -10.22 8.08
N ARG A 68 -0.09 -9.10 7.96
CA ARG A 68 -0.07 -8.04 8.99
C ARG A 68 -0.50 -8.55 10.35
N LEU A 69 -1.57 -9.34 10.42
CA LEU A 69 -2.10 -9.89 11.67
C LEU A 69 -1.17 -10.95 12.27
N GLU A 70 -0.50 -11.75 11.43
CA GLU A 70 0.53 -12.71 11.84
C GLU A 70 1.68 -11.98 12.55
N LEU A 71 2.27 -10.96 11.91
CA LEU A 71 3.35 -10.15 12.50
C LEU A 71 2.92 -9.43 13.79
N LEU A 72 1.68 -8.95 13.85
CA LEU A 72 1.15 -8.35 15.09
C LEU A 72 1.01 -9.37 16.23
N THR A 73 0.60 -10.60 15.91
CA THR A 73 0.46 -11.68 16.89
C THR A 73 1.83 -12.10 17.43
N GLU A 74 2.83 -12.21 16.56
CA GLU A 74 4.22 -12.50 16.94
C GLU A 74 4.79 -11.41 17.86
N SER A 75 4.60 -10.14 17.48
CA SER A 75 4.99 -9.00 18.30
C SER A 75 4.30 -8.97 19.66
N GLU A 76 3.01 -9.32 19.73
CA GLU A 76 2.29 -9.46 21.00
C GLU A 76 2.87 -10.55 21.90
N ALA A 77 3.18 -11.71 21.33
CA ALA A 77 3.79 -12.82 22.06
C ALA A 77 5.19 -12.47 22.60
N ALA A 78 5.93 -11.61 21.89
CA ALA A 78 7.22 -11.08 22.32
C ALA A 78 7.13 -9.93 23.35
N GLY A 79 5.93 -9.46 23.69
CA GLY A 79 5.75 -8.30 24.58
C GLY A 79 5.97 -6.94 23.90
N GLU A 80 6.02 -6.91 22.57
CA GLU A 80 6.33 -5.75 21.72
C GLU A 80 5.08 -5.15 21.07
N ALA A 81 3.88 -5.46 21.57
CA ALA A 81 2.59 -5.08 20.97
C ALA A 81 2.40 -3.57 20.68
N HIS A 82 3.20 -2.71 21.32
CA HIS A 82 3.19 -1.25 21.16
C HIS A 82 4.52 -0.68 20.69
N ASP A 83 5.47 -1.53 20.31
CA ASP A 83 6.75 -1.11 19.78
C ASP A 83 6.56 -0.50 18.38
N VAL A 84 7.14 0.69 18.16
CA VAL A 84 6.97 1.43 16.91
C VAL A 84 7.62 0.68 15.76
N ARG A 85 8.75 -0.01 15.98
CA ARG A 85 9.43 -0.77 14.93
C ARG A 85 8.60 -1.98 14.52
N ALA A 86 8.09 -2.76 15.47
CA ALA A 86 7.22 -3.90 15.15
C ALA A 86 5.97 -3.48 14.37
N LEU A 87 5.34 -2.37 14.77
CA LEU A 87 4.15 -1.83 14.09
C LEU A 87 4.46 -1.33 12.67
N VAL A 88 5.58 -0.64 12.47
CA VAL A 88 6.02 -0.18 11.14
C VAL A 88 6.43 -1.36 10.26
N SER A 89 7.13 -2.35 10.81
CA SER A 89 7.48 -3.59 10.10
C SER A 89 6.24 -4.32 9.59
N ALA A 90 5.16 -4.38 10.39
CA ALA A 90 3.89 -4.95 9.94
C ALA A 90 3.28 -4.21 8.73
N LEU A 91 3.53 -2.90 8.57
CA LEU A 91 3.09 -2.17 7.38
C LEU A 91 3.97 -2.43 6.16
N VAL A 92 5.29 -2.52 6.37
CA VAL A 92 6.30 -2.54 5.31
C VAL A 92 6.55 -3.95 4.78
N VAL A 93 6.83 -4.91 5.66
CA VAL A 93 7.33 -6.25 5.26
C VAL A 93 6.36 -6.95 4.30
N PRO A 94 5.05 -7.05 4.57
CA PRO A 94 4.13 -7.71 3.65
C PRO A 94 4.04 -7.02 2.28
N MET A 95 4.29 -5.71 2.21
CA MET A 95 4.29 -4.97 0.94
C MET A 95 5.47 -5.30 0.04
N LEU A 96 6.55 -5.87 0.60
CA LEU A 96 7.77 -6.23 -0.13
C LEU A 96 7.75 -7.66 -0.66
N THR A 97 6.89 -8.53 -0.12
CA THR A 97 6.85 -9.95 -0.45
C THR A 97 5.54 -10.36 -1.12
N VAL A 98 4.41 -10.18 -0.43
CA VAL A 98 3.10 -10.74 -0.78
C VAL A 98 2.63 -10.39 -2.19
N PRO A 99 2.71 -9.12 -2.68
CA PRO A 99 2.28 -8.81 -4.04
C PRO A 99 3.09 -9.57 -5.10
N TYR A 100 4.37 -9.81 -4.82
CA TYR A 100 5.33 -10.34 -5.79
C TYR A 100 5.39 -11.88 -5.81
N GLU A 101 4.89 -12.55 -4.77
CA GLU A 101 4.72 -14.02 -4.73
C GLU A 101 3.85 -14.53 -5.88
N HIS A 102 2.88 -13.71 -6.31
CA HIS A 102 1.99 -14.00 -7.43
C HIS A 102 2.42 -13.30 -8.73
N GLY A 103 3.69 -12.87 -8.81
CA GLY A 103 4.29 -12.31 -10.02
C GLY A 103 3.97 -10.85 -10.32
N ALA A 104 3.42 -10.08 -9.37
CA ALA A 104 3.32 -8.62 -9.55
C ALA A 104 4.72 -8.01 -9.74
N THR A 105 4.79 -6.86 -10.39
CA THR A 105 6.02 -6.04 -10.50
C THR A 105 5.74 -4.54 -10.50
N HIS A 106 4.49 -4.16 -10.21
CA HIS A 106 3.96 -2.81 -10.42
C HIS A 106 3.08 -2.30 -9.27
N TYR A 107 2.90 -3.09 -8.20
CA TYR A 107 1.89 -2.80 -7.18
C TYR A 107 2.25 -1.56 -6.37
N ALA A 108 3.53 -1.36 -6.04
CA ALA A 108 3.94 -0.19 -5.28
C ALA A 108 3.77 1.11 -6.08
N ARG A 109 4.18 1.10 -7.36
CA ARG A 109 3.95 2.22 -8.27
C ARG A 109 2.45 2.46 -8.52
N PHE A 110 1.63 1.42 -8.62
CA PHE A 110 0.18 1.58 -8.70
C PHE A 110 -0.36 2.34 -7.48
N LEU A 111 0.00 1.93 -6.25
CA LEU A 111 -0.47 2.59 -5.03
C LEU A 111 -0.01 4.04 -4.92
N GLU A 112 1.20 4.34 -5.39
CA GLU A 112 1.69 5.72 -5.50
C GLU A 112 0.80 6.56 -6.43
N GLN A 113 0.45 6.05 -7.61
CA GLN A 113 -0.39 6.74 -8.60
C GLN A 113 -1.81 7.01 -8.07
N VAL A 114 -2.37 6.08 -7.28
CA VAL A 114 -3.74 6.20 -6.73
C VAL A 114 -3.75 6.68 -5.27
N ARG A 115 -2.64 7.20 -4.74
CA ARG A 115 -2.49 7.62 -3.33
C ARG A 115 -3.59 8.57 -2.85
N THR A 116 -3.99 9.52 -3.69
CA THR A 116 -5.02 10.53 -3.38
C THR A 116 -6.42 10.08 -3.75
N HIS A 117 -6.56 8.91 -4.36
CA HIS A 117 -7.84 8.36 -4.78
C HIS A 117 -8.68 7.92 -3.55
N PRO A 118 -10.02 8.09 -3.57
CA PRO A 118 -10.89 7.63 -2.50
C PRO A 118 -10.77 6.13 -2.18
N ALA A 119 -10.31 5.32 -3.12
CA ALA A 119 -9.98 3.90 -2.91
C ALA A 119 -8.94 3.69 -1.80
N LEU A 120 -8.03 4.64 -1.59
CA LEU A 120 -6.97 4.58 -0.57
C LEU A 120 -7.17 5.57 0.59
N ALA A 121 -8.12 6.51 0.46
CA ALA A 121 -8.42 7.43 1.53
C ALA A 121 -8.91 6.68 2.79
N ALA A 122 -8.46 7.16 3.95
CA ALA A 122 -8.75 6.56 5.25
C ALA A 122 -10.24 6.67 5.63
N ASP A 123 -10.91 7.74 5.18
CA ASP A 123 -12.26 8.11 5.63
C ASP A 123 -13.38 7.41 4.84
N SER A 124 -13.14 7.06 3.57
CA SER A 124 -14.14 6.45 2.67
C SER A 124 -14.32 4.94 2.86
N ASN A 125 -13.45 4.29 3.64
CA ASN A 125 -13.30 2.82 3.65
C ASN A 125 -13.46 2.16 5.05
N LEU A 126 -14.08 2.86 6.00
CA LEU A 126 -14.23 2.42 7.40
C LEU A 126 -14.92 1.05 7.60
N GLY A 127 -15.56 0.48 6.58
CA GLY A 127 -16.26 -0.81 6.64
C GLY A 127 -15.58 -2.02 5.97
N ARG A 128 -14.48 -1.86 5.20
CA ARG A 128 -13.87 -3.02 4.52
C ARG A 128 -13.04 -3.85 5.50
N ALA A 129 -13.39 -5.14 5.62
CA ALA A 129 -12.77 -6.10 6.55
C ALA A 129 -11.26 -6.23 6.33
N GLY A 130 -10.83 -6.22 5.06
CA GLY A 130 -9.42 -6.31 4.70
C GLY A 130 -8.54 -5.16 5.22
N ARG A 131 -9.12 -4.02 5.61
CA ARG A 131 -8.35 -2.86 6.13
C ARG A 131 -8.30 -2.80 7.66
N ALA A 132 -8.90 -3.76 8.36
CA ALA A 132 -8.91 -3.81 9.82
C ALA A 132 -7.50 -3.87 10.42
N ALA A 133 -6.60 -4.65 9.81
CA ALA A 133 -5.22 -4.77 10.26
C ALA A 133 -4.48 -3.43 10.22
N VAL A 134 -4.61 -2.68 9.12
CA VAL A 134 -3.99 -1.34 9.00
C VAL A 134 -4.57 -0.38 10.04
N ARG A 135 -5.89 -0.36 10.25
CA ARG A 135 -6.52 0.48 11.30
C ARG A 135 -5.99 0.15 12.69
N LEU A 136 -5.84 -1.13 13.01
CA LEU A 136 -5.28 -1.60 14.28
C LEU A 136 -3.83 -1.11 14.45
N ILE A 137 -3.01 -1.22 13.41
CA ILE A 137 -1.62 -0.73 13.43
C ILE A 137 -1.58 0.78 13.66
N ILE A 138 -2.37 1.56 12.90
CA ILE A 138 -2.40 3.02 13.04
C ILE A 138 -2.89 3.44 14.43
N MET A 139 -3.89 2.76 15.00
CA MET A 139 -4.35 3.01 16.38
C MET A 139 -3.25 2.74 17.41
N ARG A 140 -2.49 1.63 17.25
CA ARG A 140 -1.38 1.31 18.14
C ARG A 140 -0.22 2.30 17.99
N LEU A 141 0.08 2.75 16.77
CA LEU A 141 1.05 3.81 16.51
C LEU A 141 0.64 5.14 17.15
N ASP A 142 -0.64 5.53 17.08
CA ASP A 142 -1.14 6.72 17.77
C ASP A 142 -0.91 6.64 19.29
N ARG A 143 -1.13 5.45 19.88
CA ARG A 143 -0.87 5.22 21.30
C ARG A 143 0.62 5.23 21.64
N ALA A 144 1.46 4.62 20.81
CA ALA A 144 2.90 4.54 21.01
C ALA A 144 3.58 5.93 20.91
N LEU A 145 3.02 6.82 20.09
CA LEU A 145 3.54 8.17 19.87
C LEU A 145 2.91 9.23 20.81
N ARG A 146 2.31 8.82 21.92
CA ARG A 146 1.58 9.73 22.83
C ARG A 146 2.42 10.83 23.47
N ASP A 147 3.73 10.66 23.50
CA ASP A 147 4.68 11.64 24.03
C ASP A 147 4.82 12.86 23.10
N LEU A 148 4.39 12.74 21.84
CA LEU A 148 4.30 13.85 20.90
C LEU A 148 3.00 14.66 21.09
N PRO A 149 3.04 15.99 20.86
CA PRO A 149 1.82 16.80 20.82
C PRO A 149 0.78 16.21 19.85
N PRO A 150 -0.53 16.20 20.20
CA PRO A 150 -1.55 15.54 19.40
C PRO A 150 -1.60 15.98 17.93
N GLU A 151 -1.38 17.27 17.65
CA GLU A 151 -1.36 17.79 16.28
C GLU A 151 -0.16 17.29 15.48
N VAL A 152 1.00 17.18 16.10
CA VAL A 152 2.21 16.65 15.46
C VAL A 152 2.01 15.18 15.13
N ARG A 153 1.50 14.41 16.09
CA ARG A 153 1.21 12.99 15.91
C ARG A 153 0.21 12.74 14.79
N ARG A 154 -0.93 13.46 14.77
CA ARG A 154 -1.92 13.38 13.68
C ARG A 154 -1.31 13.69 12.32
N ARG A 155 -0.48 14.74 12.22
CA ARG A 155 0.20 15.11 10.97
C ARG A 155 1.13 14.01 10.49
N ARG A 156 1.93 13.41 11.39
CA ARG A 156 2.86 12.32 11.06
C ARG A 156 2.12 11.07 10.58
N LEU A 157 1.08 10.64 11.30
CA LEU A 157 0.26 9.48 10.91
C LEU A 157 -0.47 9.70 9.57
N ARG A 158 -0.93 10.94 9.30
CA ARG A 158 -1.55 11.29 8.01
C ARG A 158 -0.56 11.26 6.84
N VAL A 159 0.71 11.61 7.07
CA VAL A 159 1.75 11.62 6.05
C VAL A 159 2.37 10.23 5.83
N LEU A 160 2.33 9.35 6.83
CA LEU A 160 2.87 7.99 6.79
C LEU A 160 2.56 7.21 5.50
N PRO A 161 1.28 7.04 5.06
CA PRO A 161 1.00 6.28 3.83
C PRO A 161 1.59 6.95 2.58
N THR A 162 1.74 8.28 2.58
CA THR A 162 2.35 8.99 1.46
C THR A 162 3.82 8.65 1.30
N VAL A 163 4.57 8.71 2.41
CA VAL A 163 6.00 8.39 2.40
C VAL A 163 6.21 6.89 2.17
N LEU A 164 5.39 6.04 2.80
CA LEU A 164 5.44 4.59 2.60
C LEU A 164 5.28 4.21 1.11
N PHE A 165 4.25 4.71 0.42
CA PHE A 165 4.04 4.36 -0.98
C PHE A 165 5.12 4.91 -1.91
N ALA A 166 5.59 6.14 -1.66
CA ALA A 166 6.69 6.72 -2.43
C ALA A 166 7.97 5.88 -2.28
N LEU A 167 8.37 5.54 -1.06
CA LEU A 167 9.57 4.73 -0.82
C LEU A 167 9.46 3.32 -1.42
N LEU A 168 8.30 2.69 -1.32
CA LEU A 168 8.06 1.38 -1.95
C LEU A 168 8.12 1.47 -3.47
N ALA A 169 7.57 2.54 -4.07
CA ALA A 169 7.60 2.75 -5.51
C ALA A 169 9.02 3.08 -6.01
N ASP A 170 9.79 3.87 -5.27
CA ASP A 170 11.21 4.13 -5.54
C ASP A 170 12.02 2.83 -5.54
N ARG A 171 11.81 1.98 -4.52
CA ARG A 171 12.41 0.65 -4.48
C ARG A 171 12.00 -0.21 -5.67
N GLU A 172 10.71 -0.28 -5.99
CA GLU A 172 10.21 -1.09 -7.11
C GLU A 172 10.83 -0.63 -8.44
N ARG A 173 11.02 0.68 -8.64
CA ARG A 173 11.74 1.23 -9.80
C ARG A 173 13.22 0.84 -9.82
N ALA A 174 13.92 0.92 -8.68
CA ALA A 174 15.32 0.51 -8.58
C ALA A 174 15.51 -0.99 -8.88
N VAL A 175 14.60 -1.84 -8.40
CA VAL A 175 14.60 -3.28 -8.73
C VAL A 175 14.34 -3.51 -10.21
N CYS A 176 13.42 -2.76 -10.83
CA CYS A 176 13.18 -2.86 -12.27
C CYS A 176 14.33 -2.34 -13.14
N ALA A 177 15.15 -1.42 -12.63
CA ALA A 177 16.32 -0.85 -13.30
C ALA A 177 17.60 -1.66 -13.09
N ASP A 178 17.52 -2.80 -12.37
CA ASP A 178 18.67 -3.62 -11.95
C ASP A 178 19.69 -2.87 -11.06
N ASP A 179 19.29 -1.74 -10.45
CA ASP A 179 20.10 -0.96 -9.51
C ASP A 179 20.08 -1.56 -8.09
N LEU A 180 19.08 -2.39 -7.78
CA LEU A 180 18.88 -2.99 -6.46
C LEU A 180 18.41 -4.45 -6.59
N PRO A 181 19.02 -5.41 -5.88
CA PRO A 181 18.54 -6.80 -5.88
C PRO A 181 17.11 -6.90 -5.34
N ARG A 182 16.29 -7.73 -6.00
CA ARG A 182 14.90 -8.00 -5.56
C ARG A 182 14.85 -8.52 -4.13
N ASP A 183 15.75 -9.44 -3.78
CA ASP A 183 15.81 -10.08 -2.46
C ASP A 183 16.83 -9.40 -1.53
N ASP A 184 17.12 -8.12 -1.75
CA ASP A 184 18.02 -7.38 -0.87
C ASP A 184 17.54 -7.45 0.60
N PRO A 185 18.32 -8.08 1.51
CA PRO A 185 17.89 -8.31 2.88
C PRO A 185 17.81 -7.04 3.72
N GLN A 186 18.45 -5.95 3.29
CA GLN A 186 18.52 -4.69 4.03
C GLN A 186 17.32 -3.78 3.76
N SER A 187 16.72 -3.91 2.58
CA SER A 187 15.64 -3.03 2.12
C SER A 187 14.46 -2.93 3.08
N ALA A 188 14.02 -4.04 3.69
CA ALA A 188 12.95 -3.98 4.67
C ALA A 188 13.35 -3.15 5.91
N ALA A 189 14.56 -3.37 6.42
CA ALA A 189 15.07 -2.66 7.59
C ALA A 189 15.26 -1.17 7.31
N GLU A 190 15.83 -0.80 6.16
CA GLU A 190 16.03 0.60 5.77
C GLU A 190 14.71 1.37 5.64
N LEU A 191 13.71 0.78 4.97
CA LEU A 191 12.39 1.39 4.85
C LEU A 191 11.71 1.56 6.20
N VAL A 192 11.84 0.57 7.09
CA VAL A 192 11.33 0.65 8.46
C VAL A 192 12.04 1.76 9.23
N ASP A 193 13.37 1.89 9.12
CA ASP A 193 14.15 2.93 9.79
C ASP A 193 13.76 4.33 9.34
N LEU A 194 13.60 4.55 8.03
CA LEU A 194 13.17 5.83 7.47
C LEU A 194 11.78 6.24 7.99
N LEU A 195 10.84 5.29 8.04
CA LEU A 195 9.48 5.54 8.53
C LEU A 195 9.43 5.72 10.05
N ILE A 196 10.25 5.00 10.81
CA ILE A 196 10.41 5.26 12.25
C ILE A 196 10.95 6.68 12.44
N GLY A 197 12.00 7.07 11.71
CA GLY A 197 12.57 8.41 11.78
C GLY A 197 11.53 9.50 11.49
N LEU A 198 10.70 9.32 10.46
CA LEU A 198 9.56 10.19 10.15
C LEU A 198 8.58 10.31 11.33
N LEU A 199 8.27 9.20 11.98
CA LEU A 199 7.29 9.12 13.07
C LEU A 199 7.82 9.64 14.41
N THR A 200 9.11 9.46 14.70
CA THR A 200 9.70 9.69 16.02
C THR A 200 10.69 10.85 16.08
N ALA A 201 11.01 11.49 14.95
CA ALA A 201 11.91 12.64 14.91
C ALA A 201 11.59 13.67 16.02
N PRO A 202 12.59 14.35 16.61
CA PRO A 202 12.33 15.42 17.57
C PRO A 202 11.40 16.49 16.98
N VAL A 203 10.52 17.04 17.81
CA VAL A 203 9.72 18.20 17.41
C VAL A 203 10.62 19.42 17.45
N SER A 204 10.82 20.08 16.30
CA SER A 204 11.49 21.38 16.28
C SER A 204 10.70 22.33 17.18
N THR A 205 11.31 22.80 18.26
CA THR A 205 10.82 23.98 18.96
C THR A 205 10.85 25.11 17.94
N ALA A 206 9.73 25.81 17.77
CA ALA A 206 9.72 27.00 16.94
C ALA A 206 10.87 27.89 17.41
N ALA A 207 11.84 28.15 16.53
CA ALA A 207 12.77 29.25 16.77
C ALA A 207 11.88 30.47 17.01
N SER A 208 11.99 31.07 18.20
CA SER A 208 11.33 32.34 18.45
C SER A 208 11.82 33.31 17.38
N PRO A 209 10.90 34.07 16.74
CA PRO A 209 11.25 35.01 15.68
C PRO A 209 12.25 36.06 16.16
#